data_AF-A0A382Y6Q0-F1
#
_entry.id   AF-A0A382Y6Q0-F1
#
_cell.length_a   1.000
_cell.length_b   1.000
_cell.length_c   1.000
_cell.angle_alpha   90.00
_cell.angle_beta   90.00
_cell.angle_gamma   90.00
#
_symmetry.space_group_name_H-M   'P 1'
#
loop_
_entity.id
_entity.type
_entity.pdbx_description
1 polymer ?
#
loop_
_entity_poly.entity_id
_entity_poly.type
_entity_poly.pdbx_seq_one_letter_code
_entity_poly.pdbx_strand_id
1 'polypeptide(L)'
;NPVLVPEGIDEARLRGRLLQEYGIEVGGGLGKLKGKAFRVGLMGQGSQKDHVLLFLGALEEVLLSEGHQVDDSGVSAAGEIYSQG
;
A
#
# COMPACT_ATOMS: atom_id res chain seq x y z
N ASN A 1 5.46 9.12 6.25
CA ASN A 1 5.62 9.39 4.82
C ASN A 1 4.28 9.14 4.12
N PRO A 2 3.65 10.13 3.47
CA PRO A 2 2.39 9.91 2.76
C PRO A 2 2.62 9.34 1.35
N VAL A 3 1.89 8.29 1.00
CA VAL A 3 1.81 7.70 -0.35
C VAL A 3 0.60 8.29 -1.05
N LEU A 4 0.80 8.91 -2.21
CA LEU A 4 -0.29 9.49 -3.00
C LEU A 4 -1.12 8.37 -3.65
N VAL A 5 -2.43 8.55 -3.66
CA VAL A 5 -3.34 7.67 -4.38
C VAL A 5 -3.41 8.12 -5.83
N PRO A 6 -3.34 7.20 -6.81
CA PRO A 6 -3.50 7.54 -8.21
C PRO A 6 -4.82 8.27 -8.49
N GLU A 7 -4.80 9.12 -9.51
CA GLU A 7 -6.01 9.81 -9.95
C GLU A 7 -7.08 8.79 -10.39
N GLY A 8 -8.34 9.05 -10.05
CA GLY A 8 -9.46 8.17 -10.36
C GLY A 8 -9.70 7.05 -9.33
N ILE A 9 -8.78 6.82 -8.39
CA ILE A 9 -8.99 5.87 -7.29
C ILE A 9 -9.51 6.58 -6.04
N ASP A 10 -10.57 6.03 -5.44
CA ASP A 10 -11.04 6.46 -4.13
C ASP A 10 -10.12 5.93 -3.03
N GLU A 11 -9.44 6.87 -2.37
CA GLU A 11 -8.48 6.59 -1.30
C GLU A 11 -9.09 5.81 -0.13
N ALA A 12 -10.33 6.11 0.26
CA ALA A 12 -10.98 5.48 1.41
C ALA A 12 -11.40 4.06 1.08
N ARG A 13 -11.89 3.83 -0.15
CA ARG A 13 -12.22 2.51 -0.69
C ARG A 13 -10.97 1.63 -0.79
N LEU A 14 -9.87 2.15 -1.34
CA LEU A 14 -8.58 1.44 -1.41
C LEU A 14 -8.16 0.94 -0.02
N ARG A 15 -8.19 1.82 0.99
CA ARG A 15 -7.88 1.47 2.37
C ARG A 15 -8.85 0.46 2.98
N GLY A 16 -10.13 0.65 2.71
CA GLY A 16 -11.19 -0.25 3.19
C GLY A 16 -10.97 -1.66 2.67
N ARG A 17 -10.61 -1.82 1.39
CA ARG A 17 -10.30 -3.11 0.79
C ARG A 17 -9.05 -3.76 1.39
N LEU A 18 -7.96 -3.01 1.57
CA LEU A 18 -6.78 -3.52 2.28
C LEU A 18 -7.10 -4.07 3.67
N LEU A 19 -7.97 -3.38 4.42
CA LEU A 19 -8.39 -3.83 5.74
C LEU A 19 -9.33 -5.05 5.67
N GLN A 20 -10.32 -5.03 4.78
CA GLN A 20 -11.37 -6.06 4.70
C GLN A 20 -10.87 -7.36 4.08
N GLU A 21 -10.02 -7.29 3.05
CA GLU A 21 -9.57 -8.45 2.27
C GLU A 21 -8.27 -9.04 2.83
N TYR A 22 -7.39 -8.19 3.39
CA TYR A 22 -6.05 -8.61 3.82
C TYR A 22 -5.76 -8.36 5.30
N GLY A 23 -6.68 -7.73 6.04
CA GLY A 23 -6.45 -7.37 7.44
C GLY A 23 -5.41 -6.27 7.63
N ILE A 24 -5.11 -5.49 6.58
CA ILE A 24 -4.07 -4.46 6.61
C ILE A 24 -4.67 -3.08 6.83
N GLU A 25 -4.38 -2.50 7.99
CA GLU A 25 -4.76 -1.12 8.30
C GLU A 25 -3.63 -0.15 7.92
N VAL A 26 -3.95 0.88 7.14
CA VAL A 26 -3.06 2.00 6.87
C VAL A 26 -3.73 3.33 7.24
N GLY A 27 -2.93 4.35 7.57
CA GLY A 27 -3.46 5.62 8.06
C GLY A 27 -3.99 6.51 6.95
N GLY A 28 -5.10 7.21 7.22
CA GLY A 28 -5.64 8.30 6.39
C GLY A 28 -4.63 9.43 6.13
N GLY A 29 -4.73 10.09 4.98
CA GLY A 29 -4.16 11.42 4.77
C GLY A 29 -4.87 12.47 5.64
N LEU A 30 -4.15 13.53 6.03
CA LEU A 30 -4.67 14.58 6.91
C LEU A 30 -4.64 15.95 6.23
N GLY A 31 -5.54 16.85 6.64
CA GLY A 31 -5.61 18.21 6.10
C GLY A 31 -5.74 18.21 4.58
N LYS A 32 -4.79 18.87 3.89
CA LYS A 32 -4.74 18.99 2.43
C LYS A 32 -4.60 17.64 1.70
N LEU A 33 -4.15 16.59 2.39
CA LEU A 33 -3.95 15.25 1.84
C LEU A 33 -5.11 14.29 2.14
N LYS A 34 -6.14 14.73 2.87
CA LYS A 34 -7.31 13.89 3.17
C LYS A 34 -7.97 13.43 1.85
N GLY A 35 -8.14 12.12 1.69
CA GLY A 35 -8.71 11.53 0.48
C GLY A 35 -7.77 11.48 -0.73
N LYS A 36 -6.51 11.90 -0.57
CA LYS A 36 -5.51 11.94 -1.66
C LYS A 36 -4.26 11.12 -1.38
N ALA A 37 -4.04 10.76 -0.12
CA ALA A 37 -2.84 10.04 0.28
C ALA A 37 -3.12 9.14 1.47
N PHE A 38 -2.34 8.08 1.62
CA PHE A 38 -2.32 7.23 2.80
C PHE A 38 -0.95 7.18 3.46
N ARG A 39 -0.87 6.64 4.67
CA ARG A 39 0.37 6.53 5.43
C ARG A 39 0.58 5.09 5.82
N VAL A 40 1.72 4.53 5.43
CA VAL A 40 2.17 3.21 5.86
C VAL A 40 2.99 3.37 7.13
N GLY A 41 2.60 2.66 8.18
CA GLY A 41 3.33 2.61 9.44
C GLY A 41 4.26 1.41 9.47
N LEU A 42 5.57 1.63 9.63
CA LEU A 42 6.56 0.58 9.86
C LEU A 42 7.10 0.75 11.28
N MET A 43 6.48 0.07 12.24
CA MET A 43 6.84 0.18 13.65
C MET A 43 6.72 -1.16 14.36
N GLY A 44 7.67 -1.46 15.26
CA GLY A 44 7.66 -2.67 16.09
C GLY A 44 7.49 -3.95 15.28
N GLN A 45 6.59 -4.83 15.73
CA GLN A 45 6.30 -6.11 15.08
C GLN A 45 5.71 -5.97 13.66
N GLY A 46 5.16 -4.80 13.30
CA GLY A 46 4.67 -4.52 11.95
C GLY A 46 5.79 -4.33 10.92
N SER A 47 7.03 -4.07 11.36
CA SER A 47 8.17 -3.79 10.48
C SER A 47 8.97 -5.05 10.12
N GLN A 48 8.31 -6.06 9.56
CA GLN A 48 8.91 -7.32 9.14
C GLN A 48 8.86 -7.47 7.61
N LYS A 49 9.84 -8.18 7.02
CA LYS A 49 9.93 -8.38 5.56
C LYS A 49 8.62 -8.96 5.01
N ASP A 50 8.08 -9.98 5.67
CA ASP A 50 6.86 -10.66 5.24
C ASP A 50 5.64 -9.72 5.24
N HIS A 51 5.53 -8.82 6.23
CA HIS A 51 4.46 -7.83 6.27
C HIS A 51 4.59 -6.78 5.15
N VAL A 52 5.82 -6.37 4.83
CA VAL A 52 6.06 -5.44 3.72
C VAL A 52 5.70 -6.09 2.38
N LEU A 53 6.13 -7.33 2.15
CA LEU A 53 5.82 -8.06 0.92
C LEU A 53 4.32 -8.32 0.77
N LEU A 54 3.65 -8.72 1.86
CA LEU A 54 2.20 -8.89 1.89
C LEU A 54 1.47 -7.58 1.55
N PHE A 55 1.89 -6.47 2.17
CA PHE A 55 1.31 -5.16 1.91
C PHE A 55 1.49 -4.73 0.44
N LEU A 56 2.69 -4.90 -0.13
CA LEU A 56 2.96 -4.51 -1.51
C LEU A 56 2.14 -5.34 -2.50
N GLY A 57 2.05 -6.66 -2.28
CA GLY A 57 1.23 -7.54 -3.12
C GLY A 57 -0.27 -7.24 -3.02
N ALA A 58 -0.78 -7.02 -1.81
CA ALA A 58 -2.17 -6.64 -1.59
C ALA A 58 -2.50 -5.29 -2.24
N LEU A 59 -1.62 -4.29 -2.11
CA LEU A 59 -1.80 -2.99 -2.73
C LEU A 59 -1.83 -3.10 -4.26
N GLU A 60 -0.92 -3.86 -4.85
CA GLU A 60 -0.88 -4.11 -6.30
C GLU A 60 -2.17 -4.76 -6.80
N GLU A 61 -2.66 -5.80 -6.13
CA GLU A 61 -3.93 -6.46 -6.49
C GLU A 61 -5.13 -5.50 -6.40
N VAL A 62 -5.24 -4.73 -5.31
CA VAL A 62 -6.35 -3.79 -5.12
C VAL A 62 -6.29 -2.68 -6.18
N LEU A 63 -5.11 -2.17 -6.52
CA LEU A 63 -4.94 -1.16 -7.58
C LEU A 63 -5.36 -1.70 -8.95
N LEU A 64 -4.93 -2.91 -9.30
CA LEU A 64 -5.29 -3.57 -10.56
C LEU A 64 -6.81 -3.81 -10.67
N SER A 65 -7.45 -4.23 -9.58
CA SER A 65 -8.90 -4.49 -9.55
C SER A 65 -9.75 -3.21 -9.55
N GLU A 66 -9.19 -2.06 -9.14
CA GLU A 66 -9.80 -0.74 -9.35
C GLU A 66 -9.52 -0.17 -10.77
N GLY A 67 -8.87 -0.95 -11.64
CA GLY A 67 -8.63 -0.59 -13.04
C GLY A 67 -7.39 0.28 -13.26
N HIS A 68 -6.53 0.44 -12.26
CA HIS A 68 -5.26 1.12 -12.42
C HIS A 68 -4.19 0.16 -12.92
N GLN A 69 -3.38 0.61 -13.88
CA GLN A 69 -2.28 -0.19 -14.40
C GLN A 69 -1.07 -0.04 -13.47
N VAL A 70 -0.43 -1.18 -13.18
CA VAL A 70 0.82 -1.24 -12.42
C VAL A 70 1.90 -1.68 -13.39
N ASP A 71 2.83 -0.78 -13.71
CA ASP A 71 3.89 -1.02 -14.70
C ASP A 71 5.02 -1.91 -14.13
N ASP A 72 5.34 -1.73 -12.85
CA ASP A 72 6.38 -2.46 -12.12
C ASP A 72 5.86 -2.96 -10.77
N SER A 73 6.26 -4.17 -10.38
CA SER A 73 5.82 -4.76 -9.11
C SER A 73 6.68 -4.26 -7.94
N GLY A 74 6.00 -3.69 -6.94
CA GLY A 74 6.64 -3.31 -5.68
C GLY A 74 7.21 -4.51 -4.93
N VAL A 75 6.61 -5.69 -5.06
CA VAL A 75 7.08 -6.93 -4.44
C VAL A 75 8.44 -7.33 -4.99
N SER A 76 8.61 -7.30 -6.32
CA SER A 76 9.89 -7.59 -6.98
C SER A 76 10.97 -6.61 -6.55
N ALA A 77 10.67 -5.31 -6.57
CA ALA A 77 11.61 -4.27 -6.13
C ALA A 77 12.05 -4.45 -4.66
N ALA A 78 11.11 -4.79 -3.76
CA ALA A 78 11.44 -5.07 -2.37
C ALA A 78 12.28 -6.35 -2.22
N GLY A 79 11.98 -7.40 -3.01
CA GLY A 79 12.76 -8.64 -3.04
C GLY A 79 14.22 -8.42 -3.43
N GLU A 80 14.48 -7.58 -4.44
CA GLU A 80 15.83 -7.20 -4.84
C GLU A 80 16.60 -6.53 -3.69
N ILE A 81 15.97 -5.57 -3.01
CA ILE A 81 16.58 -4.90 -1.84
C ILE A 81 16.86 -5.88 -0.71
N TYR A 82 15.92 -6.79 -0.41
CA TYR A 82 16.09 -7.78 0.66
C TYR A 82 17.12 -8.86 0.35
N SER A 83 17.47 -9.07 -0.92
CA SER A 83 18.51 -10.01 -1.35
C SER A 83 19.93 -9.44 -1.26
N GLN A 84 20.07 -8.12 -1.12
CA GLN A 84 21.36 -7.43 -1.04
C GLN A 84 21.92 -7.33 0.39
N GLY A 85 21.21 -7.87 1.39
CA GLY A 85 21.57 -7.75 2.81
C GLY A 85 21.47 -9.06 3.58
#